data_AF-A0A960D1Y1-F1
#
_entry.id   AF-A0A960D1Y1-F1
#
_cell.length_a   1.000
_cell.length_b   1.000
_cell.length_c   1.000
_cell.angle_alpha   90.00
_cell.angle_beta   90.00
_cell.angle_gamma   90.00
#
_symmetry.space_group_name_H-M   'P 1'
#
loop_
_entity.id
_entity.type
_entity.pdbx_description
1 polymer ?
#
loop_
_entity_poly.entity_id
_entity_poly.type
_entity_poly.pdbx_seq_one_letter_code
_entity_poly.pdbx_strand_id
1 'polypeptide(L)'
;EVLFDGIPLDKISTSFTINGTAAILLAFYVAAAEKKGVPREKLTGTIQNDILKEYASRGTWIWPPEPSLRLIADTIEFCAAEVPRFNAISVAGAHFRDAGANAVQEMAFTLADGVTYCDTVVERGRMTIDQFAPQISFFFYTHGDFFEEIAKYRAGRRRWATIVRERYGAKTDKAAMFRFGCVSGGASLYAPQAQNNLV
;
A
#
# COMPACT_ATOMS: atom_id res chain seq x y z
N GLU A 1 7.81 11.81 18.35
CA GLU A 1 8.20 11.47 19.73
C GLU A 1 7.00 11.47 20.67
N VAL A 2 6.35 12.62 20.90
CA VAL A 2 5.13 12.72 21.75
C VAL A 2 4.05 11.70 21.37
N LEU A 3 3.73 11.56 20.08
CA LEU A 3 2.74 10.59 19.58
C LEU A 3 3.04 9.14 20.02
N PHE A 4 4.31 8.78 20.17
CA PHE A 4 4.72 7.42 20.49
C PHE A 4 5.17 7.27 21.93
N ASP A 5 5.03 8.28 22.79
CA ASP A 5 5.48 8.18 24.18
C ASP A 5 4.78 7.02 24.91
N GLY A 6 5.55 6.24 25.68
CA GLY A 6 5.07 5.01 26.32
C GLY A 6 4.71 3.83 25.38
N ILE A 7 4.75 4.02 24.05
CA ILE A 7 4.40 2.96 23.09
C ILE A 7 5.63 2.11 22.71
N PRO A 8 5.57 0.77 22.88
CA PRO A 8 6.66 -0.14 22.50
C PRO A 8 6.65 -0.45 21.00
N LEU A 9 7.40 0.33 20.21
CA LEU A 9 7.41 0.27 18.74
C LEU A 9 7.91 -1.05 18.14
N ASP A 10 8.62 -1.87 18.93
CA ASP A 10 9.08 -3.21 18.55
C ASP A 10 8.04 -4.32 18.79
N LYS A 11 6.92 -3.99 19.45
CA LYS A 11 5.86 -4.93 19.83
C LYS A 11 4.52 -4.68 19.13
N ILE A 12 4.40 -3.58 18.41
CA ILE A 12 3.19 -3.22 17.68
C ILE A 12 3.48 -2.96 16.20
N SER A 13 2.43 -3.05 15.39
CA SER A 13 2.45 -2.62 14.00
C SER A 13 1.82 -1.24 13.90
N THR A 14 2.53 -0.29 13.28
CA THR A 14 2.05 1.08 13.12
C THR A 14 1.66 1.35 11.67
N SER A 15 0.41 1.75 11.43
CA SER A 15 -0.08 2.09 10.08
C SER A 15 -0.28 3.59 9.92
N PHE A 16 0.24 4.15 8.84
CA PHE A 16 0.08 5.55 8.47
C PHE A 16 -0.62 5.69 7.12
N THR A 17 -1.83 6.25 7.13
CA THR A 17 -2.52 6.67 5.91
C THR A 17 -1.93 8.00 5.43
N ILE A 18 -0.72 7.93 4.85
CA ILE A 18 0.07 9.07 4.39
C ILE A 18 0.60 8.82 2.96
N ASN A 19 0.60 9.84 2.11
CA ASN A 19 1.03 9.72 0.70
C ASN A 19 2.05 10.80 0.32
N GLY A 20 1.62 12.04 0.01
CA GLY A 20 2.52 13.10 -0.44
C GLY A 20 3.77 13.31 0.42
N THR A 21 3.70 13.13 1.74
CA THR A 21 4.85 13.24 2.66
C THR A 21 5.26 11.91 3.29
N ALA A 22 4.93 10.77 2.68
CA ALA A 22 5.10 9.45 3.28
C ALA A 22 6.56 9.13 3.62
N ALA A 23 7.50 9.43 2.72
CA ALA A 23 8.94 9.25 2.98
C ALA A 23 9.43 10.07 4.18
N ILE A 24 8.93 11.31 4.33
CA ILE A 24 9.28 12.18 5.45
C ILE A 24 8.74 11.59 6.77
N LEU A 25 7.49 11.15 6.77
CA LEU A 25 6.89 10.56 7.97
C LEU A 25 7.58 9.24 8.36
N LEU A 26 7.96 8.42 7.39
CA LEU A 26 8.74 7.21 7.64
C LEU A 26 10.11 7.55 8.27
N ALA A 27 10.81 8.56 7.75
CA ALA A 27 12.09 9.00 8.33
C ALA A 27 11.93 9.45 9.79
N PHE A 28 10.89 10.22 10.10
CA PHE A 28 10.58 10.61 11.48
C PHE A 28 10.21 9.41 12.37
N TYR A 29 9.47 8.45 11.84
CA TYR A 29 9.10 7.24 12.58
C TYR A 29 10.34 6.39 12.92
N VAL A 30 11.21 6.16 11.94
CA VAL A 30 12.46 5.41 12.14
C VAL A 30 13.37 6.12 13.13
N ALA A 31 13.59 7.44 12.99
CA ALA A 31 14.41 8.20 13.92
C ALA A 31 13.86 8.19 15.35
N ALA A 32 12.52 8.27 15.51
CA ALA A 32 11.88 8.18 16.81
C ALA A 32 12.05 6.79 17.45
N ALA A 33 12.06 5.71 16.65
CA ALA A 33 12.32 4.36 17.11
C ALA A 33 13.79 4.16 17.54
N GLU A 34 14.73 4.64 16.73
CA GLU A 34 16.17 4.56 17.02
C GLU A 34 16.52 5.28 18.33
N LYS A 35 15.93 6.46 18.56
CA LYS A 35 16.12 7.21 19.82
C LYS A 35 15.62 6.44 21.05
N LYS A 36 14.67 5.53 20.88
CA LYS A 36 14.17 4.61 21.92
C LYS A 36 14.98 3.32 22.02
N GLY A 37 16.06 3.17 21.25
CA GLY A 37 16.86 1.95 21.19
C GLY A 37 16.16 0.78 20.49
N VAL A 38 15.12 1.05 19.68
CA VAL A 38 14.46 0.01 18.88
C VAL A 38 15.24 -0.20 17.58
N PRO A 39 15.77 -1.42 17.32
CA PRO A 39 16.42 -1.74 16.06
C PRO A 39 15.45 -1.66 14.87
N ARG A 40 15.91 -1.14 13.72
CA ARG A 40 15.07 -0.92 12.53
C ARG A 40 14.40 -2.20 12.04
N GLU A 41 15.11 -3.33 12.10
CA GLU A 41 14.63 -4.63 11.67
C GLU A 41 13.47 -5.19 12.50
N LYS A 42 13.23 -4.63 13.70
CA LYS A 42 12.07 -4.97 14.54
C LYS A 42 10.82 -4.17 14.21
N LEU A 43 10.95 -3.08 13.46
CA LEU A 43 9.81 -2.22 13.13
C LEU A 43 8.86 -2.95 12.18
N THR A 44 7.59 -2.97 12.57
CA THR A 44 6.49 -3.46 11.73
C THR A 44 5.48 -2.34 11.53
N GLY A 45 4.86 -2.32 10.36
CA GLY A 45 3.93 -1.26 10.02
C GLY A 45 3.74 -1.10 8.52
N THR A 46 3.05 -0.03 8.16
CA THR A 46 2.74 0.32 6.77
C THR A 46 2.68 1.83 6.64
N ILE A 47 3.24 2.37 5.55
CA ILE A 47 2.85 3.68 5.02
C ILE A 47 2.03 3.44 3.75
N GLN A 48 0.99 4.24 3.51
CA GLN A 48 0.19 4.04 2.30
C GLN A 48 1.02 4.31 1.05
N ASN A 49 1.69 5.46 0.97
CA ASN A 49 2.75 5.76 -0.01
C ASN A 49 2.36 5.47 -1.48
N ASP A 50 1.07 5.59 -1.80
CA ASP A 50 0.54 5.37 -3.14
C ASP A 50 0.19 6.72 -3.76
N ILE A 51 1.09 7.27 -4.56
CA ILE A 51 0.93 8.62 -5.12
C ILE A 51 0.11 8.63 -6.42
N LEU A 52 0.08 7.56 -7.20
CA LEU A 52 -0.64 7.49 -8.48
C LEU A 52 -2.14 7.70 -8.29
N LYS A 53 -2.75 6.99 -7.33
CA LYS A 53 -4.16 7.22 -6.96
C LYS A 53 -4.45 8.63 -6.43
N GLU A 54 -3.45 9.36 -5.91
CA GLU A 54 -3.65 10.75 -5.48
C GLU A 54 -3.91 11.67 -6.67
N TYR A 55 -3.23 11.49 -7.80
CA TYR A 55 -3.51 12.29 -9.00
C TYR A 55 -4.88 11.98 -9.61
N ALA A 56 -5.30 10.72 -9.51
CA ALA A 56 -6.50 10.24 -10.20
C ALA A 56 -7.79 10.36 -9.37
N SER A 57 -7.72 10.30 -8.04
CA SER A 57 -8.93 10.14 -7.20
C SER A 57 -8.97 10.98 -5.92
N ARG A 58 -7.84 11.20 -5.22
CA ARG A 58 -7.85 11.72 -3.84
C ARG A 58 -7.27 13.13 -3.66
N GLY A 59 -6.34 13.55 -4.51
CA GLY A 59 -5.88 14.94 -4.60
C GLY A 59 -4.83 15.41 -3.58
N THR A 60 -4.18 14.53 -2.81
CA THR A 60 -3.18 14.92 -1.77
C THR A 60 -1.72 14.73 -2.22
N TRP A 61 -1.44 14.99 -3.49
CA TRP A 61 -0.08 15.04 -4.05
C TRP A 61 0.58 16.40 -3.81
N ILE A 62 1.91 16.45 -3.86
CA ILE A 62 2.71 17.67 -3.63
C ILE A 62 3.56 18.00 -4.84
N TRP A 63 4.27 16.99 -5.38
CA TRP A 63 5.15 17.14 -6.53
C TRP A 63 4.49 16.60 -7.80
N PRO A 64 5.06 16.86 -8.99
CA PRO A 64 4.65 16.17 -10.22
C PRO A 64 4.86 14.64 -10.17
N PRO A 65 4.26 13.88 -11.11
CA PRO A 65 4.32 12.42 -11.10
C PRO A 65 5.74 11.82 -11.09
N GLU A 66 6.62 12.28 -11.96
CA GLU A 66 7.99 11.74 -12.10
C GLU A 66 8.84 11.85 -10.81
N PRO A 67 9.02 13.04 -10.19
CA PRO A 67 9.78 13.13 -8.95
C PRO A 67 9.09 12.40 -7.78
N SER A 68 7.76 12.26 -7.83
CA SER A 68 7.03 11.48 -6.84
C SER A 68 7.31 9.99 -6.96
N LEU A 69 7.24 9.42 -8.16
CA LEU A 69 7.60 8.01 -8.42
C LEU A 69 9.05 7.73 -8.01
N ARG A 70 9.95 8.68 -8.25
CA ARG A 70 11.34 8.58 -7.78
C ARG A 70 11.41 8.43 -6.26
N LEU A 71 10.64 9.21 -5.50
CA LEU A 71 10.60 9.14 -4.04
C LEU A 71 9.95 7.85 -3.53
N ILE A 72 8.92 7.34 -4.23
CA ILE A 72 8.31 6.03 -3.92
C ILE A 72 9.37 4.93 -4.03
N ALA A 73 10.11 4.88 -5.14
CA ALA A 73 11.13 3.86 -5.34
C ALA A 73 12.29 3.97 -4.33
N ASP A 74 12.73 5.19 -3.99
CA ASP A 74 13.73 5.39 -2.92
C ASP A 74 13.23 4.83 -1.58
N THR A 75 11.94 5.02 -1.29
CA THR A 75 11.31 4.56 -0.04
C THR A 75 11.19 3.03 0.01
N ILE A 76 10.83 2.40 -1.11
CA ILE A 76 10.77 0.94 -1.25
C ILE A 76 12.17 0.34 -1.10
N GLU A 77 13.18 0.89 -1.79
CA GLU A 77 14.57 0.44 -1.67
C GLU A 77 15.07 0.56 -0.23
N PHE A 78 14.81 1.69 0.44
CA PHE A 78 15.18 1.88 1.84
C PHE A 78 14.52 0.86 2.76
N CYS A 79 13.20 0.64 2.64
CA CYS A 79 12.51 -0.33 3.49
C CYS A 79 13.02 -1.75 3.27
N ALA A 80 13.32 -2.14 2.04
CA ALA A 80 13.80 -3.48 1.73
C ALA A 80 15.20 -3.74 2.33
N ALA A 81 16.06 -2.71 2.35
CA ALA A 81 17.42 -2.82 2.90
C ALA A 81 17.47 -2.67 4.44
N GLU A 82 16.76 -1.68 4.99
CA GLU A 82 16.99 -1.18 6.34
C GLU A 82 15.85 -1.51 7.31
N VAL A 83 14.63 -1.69 6.80
CA VAL A 83 13.42 -1.89 7.62
C VAL A 83 12.60 -3.09 7.09
N PRO A 84 13.20 -4.29 6.97
CA PRO A 84 12.70 -5.39 6.15
C PRO A 84 11.30 -5.91 6.51
N ARG A 85 10.82 -5.62 7.72
CA ARG A 85 9.49 -6.04 8.21
C ARG A 85 8.38 -4.99 8.04
N PHE A 86 8.71 -3.84 7.44
CA PHE A 86 7.77 -2.76 7.19
C PHE A 86 7.20 -2.84 5.76
N ASN A 87 5.90 -2.61 5.59
CA ASN A 87 5.31 -2.52 4.25
C ASN A 87 5.55 -1.11 3.70
N ALA A 88 6.40 -1.01 2.68
CA ALA A 88 6.84 0.25 2.11
C ALA A 88 5.74 0.99 1.30
N ILE A 89 4.72 0.25 0.90
CA ILE A 89 3.59 0.76 0.12
C ILE A 89 2.33 -0.09 0.34
N SER A 90 1.19 0.58 0.31
CA SER A 90 -0.15 -0.01 0.25
C SER A 90 -0.90 0.55 -0.95
N VAL A 91 -0.87 -0.18 -2.07
CA VAL A 91 -1.49 0.22 -3.34
C VAL A 91 -3.01 0.16 -3.18
N ALA A 92 -3.67 1.31 -3.27
CA ALA A 92 -4.97 1.55 -2.69
C ALA A 92 -6.06 1.75 -3.75
N GLY A 93 -6.77 0.67 -4.07
CA GLY A 93 -7.98 0.68 -4.90
C GLY A 93 -9.15 1.45 -4.31
N ALA A 94 -9.23 1.47 -2.98
CA ALA A 94 -10.32 2.07 -2.23
C ALA A 94 -10.73 3.47 -2.73
N HIS A 95 -9.77 4.34 -3.02
CA HIS A 95 -10.06 5.73 -3.39
C HIS A 95 -10.55 5.88 -4.84
N PHE A 96 -10.15 4.97 -5.75
CA PHE A 96 -10.76 4.92 -7.08
C PHE A 96 -12.25 4.59 -6.97
N ARG A 97 -12.61 3.67 -6.07
CA ARG A 97 -13.99 3.27 -5.83
C ARG A 97 -14.81 4.42 -5.26
N ASP A 98 -14.29 5.17 -4.29
CA ASP A 98 -14.92 6.39 -3.76
C ASP A 98 -15.06 7.49 -4.82
N ALA A 99 -14.12 7.56 -5.78
CA ALA A 99 -14.20 8.47 -6.93
C ALA A 99 -15.15 7.96 -8.05
N GLY A 100 -15.86 6.85 -7.83
CA GLY A 100 -16.89 6.34 -8.74
C GLY A 100 -16.46 5.20 -9.66
N ALA A 101 -15.27 4.62 -9.48
CA ALA A 101 -14.86 3.44 -10.26
C ALA A 101 -15.77 2.24 -9.99
N ASN A 102 -16.05 1.44 -11.02
CA ASN A 102 -16.65 0.12 -10.83
C ASN A 102 -15.63 -0.90 -10.27
N ALA A 103 -16.06 -2.08 -9.83
CA ALA A 103 -15.18 -3.10 -9.26
C ALA A 103 -14.06 -3.55 -10.21
N VAL A 104 -14.33 -3.58 -11.52
CA VAL A 104 -13.36 -3.94 -12.56
C VAL A 104 -12.30 -2.83 -12.72
N GLN A 105 -12.73 -1.57 -12.79
CA GLN A 105 -11.85 -0.40 -12.87
C GLN A 105 -10.98 -0.28 -11.63
N GLU A 106 -11.56 -0.41 -10.43
CA GLU A 106 -10.81 -0.40 -9.17
C GLU A 106 -9.67 -1.42 -9.20
N MET A 107 -9.98 -2.68 -9.52
CA MET A 107 -8.94 -3.72 -9.57
C MET A 107 -7.92 -3.48 -10.69
N ALA A 108 -8.37 -3.06 -11.88
CA ALA A 108 -7.49 -2.81 -13.02
C ALA A 108 -6.52 -1.65 -12.75
N PHE A 109 -7.01 -0.53 -12.24
CA PHE A 109 -6.19 0.64 -11.90
C PHE A 109 -5.22 0.32 -10.76
N THR A 110 -5.68 -0.38 -9.72
CA THR A 110 -4.81 -0.79 -8.60
C THR A 110 -3.66 -1.69 -9.07
N LEU A 111 -3.95 -2.67 -9.94
CA LEU A 111 -2.91 -3.55 -10.49
C LEU A 111 -1.97 -2.78 -11.43
N ALA A 112 -2.49 -1.82 -12.20
CA ALA A 112 -1.67 -0.96 -13.05
C ALA A 112 -0.71 -0.09 -12.21
N ASP A 113 -1.19 0.54 -11.15
CA ASP A 113 -0.36 1.30 -10.22
C ASP A 113 0.72 0.41 -9.59
N GLY A 114 0.35 -0.78 -9.11
CA GLY A 114 1.29 -1.77 -8.57
C GLY A 114 2.37 -2.17 -9.57
N VAL A 115 2.02 -2.36 -10.84
CA VAL A 115 2.96 -2.62 -11.94
C VAL A 115 3.89 -1.44 -12.16
N THR A 116 3.37 -0.20 -12.20
CA THR A 116 4.18 1.00 -12.38
C THR A 116 5.20 1.16 -11.26
N TYR A 117 4.83 0.88 -10.00
CA TYR A 117 5.78 0.91 -8.89
C TYR A 117 6.86 -0.17 -9.01
N CYS A 118 6.48 -1.39 -9.40
CA CYS A 118 7.45 -2.46 -9.65
C CYS A 118 8.40 -2.12 -10.79
N ASP A 119 7.90 -1.61 -11.91
CA ASP A 119 8.71 -1.15 -13.05
C ASP A 119 9.71 -0.08 -12.58
N THR A 120 9.22 0.94 -11.86
CA THR A 120 10.06 2.06 -11.37
C THR A 120 11.23 1.59 -10.50
N VAL A 121 11.04 0.55 -9.68
CA VAL A 121 12.10 -0.01 -8.84
C VAL A 121 13.03 -0.92 -9.64
N VAL A 122 12.48 -1.81 -10.48
CA VAL A 122 13.27 -2.77 -11.27
C VAL A 122 14.14 -2.08 -12.31
N GLU A 123 13.63 -1.06 -12.99
CA GLU A 123 14.36 -0.30 -14.02
C GLU A 123 15.61 0.40 -13.50
N ARG A 124 15.69 0.66 -12.19
CA ARG A 124 16.89 1.22 -11.54
C ARG A 124 18.03 0.21 -11.41
N GLY A 125 17.74 -1.09 -11.57
CA GLY A 125 18.75 -2.15 -11.56
C GLY A 125 19.42 -2.43 -10.20
N ARG A 126 18.90 -1.88 -9.10
CA ARG A 126 19.46 -2.06 -7.74
C ARG A 126 18.86 -3.22 -6.97
N MET A 127 17.59 -3.56 -7.26
CA MET A 127 16.85 -4.61 -6.58
C MET A 127 16.03 -5.44 -7.56
N THR A 128 15.96 -6.73 -7.31
CA THR A 128 15.07 -7.68 -8.00
C THR A 128 13.69 -7.67 -7.35
N ILE A 129 12.68 -8.12 -8.12
CA ILE A 129 11.30 -8.21 -7.64
C ILE A 129 11.16 -9.02 -6.34
N ASP A 130 11.95 -10.09 -6.17
CA ASP A 130 11.92 -10.93 -4.97
C ASP A 130 12.43 -10.21 -3.71
N GLN A 131 13.24 -9.16 -3.85
CA GLN A 131 13.79 -8.40 -2.72
C GLN A 131 12.78 -7.43 -2.11
N PHE A 132 11.92 -6.80 -2.92
CA PHE A 132 11.04 -5.72 -2.45
C PHE A 132 9.54 -6.03 -2.55
N ALA A 133 9.09 -6.89 -3.48
CA ALA A 133 7.67 -7.23 -3.60
C ALA A 133 7.03 -7.79 -2.31
N PRO A 134 7.75 -8.53 -1.44
CA PRO A 134 7.20 -8.93 -0.13
C PRO A 134 6.82 -7.77 0.81
N GLN A 135 7.18 -6.53 0.50
CA GLN A 135 6.78 -5.33 1.24
C GLN A 135 5.65 -4.54 0.55
N ILE A 136 5.19 -4.98 -0.62
CA ILE A 136 4.02 -4.41 -1.29
C ILE A 136 2.76 -5.04 -0.70
N SER A 137 1.84 -4.18 -0.27
CA SER A 137 0.49 -4.54 0.15
C SER A 137 -0.54 -3.78 -0.68
N PHE A 138 -1.80 -4.16 -0.55
CA PHE A 138 -2.92 -3.50 -1.23
C PHE A 138 -4.02 -3.09 -0.25
N PHE A 139 -4.90 -2.19 -0.67
CA PHE A 139 -6.00 -1.71 0.16
C PHE A 139 -7.26 -1.46 -0.66
N PHE A 140 -8.41 -1.95 -0.19
CA PHE A 140 -9.68 -1.87 -0.92
C PHE A 140 -10.84 -1.44 -0.02
N TYR A 141 -11.82 -0.77 -0.62
CA TYR A 141 -13.15 -0.73 -0.05
C TYR A 141 -13.95 -1.96 -0.50
N THR A 142 -14.75 -2.50 0.41
CA THR A 142 -15.71 -3.56 0.13
C THR A 142 -17.11 -2.95 0.07
N HIS A 143 -17.79 -3.13 -1.05
CA HIS A 143 -19.13 -2.61 -1.31
C HIS A 143 -20.21 -3.69 -1.15
N GLY A 144 -21.48 -3.29 -1.27
CA GLY A 144 -22.63 -4.16 -1.05
C GLY A 144 -22.83 -5.27 -2.09
N ASP A 145 -22.17 -5.20 -3.25
CA ASP A 145 -22.23 -6.23 -4.31
C ASP A 145 -21.45 -7.50 -3.88
N PHE A 146 -22.04 -8.26 -2.97
CA PHE A 146 -21.40 -9.33 -2.21
C PHE A 146 -20.59 -10.32 -3.06
N PHE A 147 -21.20 -10.86 -4.12
CA PHE A 147 -20.53 -11.83 -4.99
C PHE A 147 -19.49 -11.17 -5.91
N GLU A 148 -19.72 -9.94 -6.35
CA GLU A 148 -18.77 -9.20 -7.19
C GLU A 148 -17.50 -8.89 -6.39
N GLU A 149 -17.62 -8.46 -5.15
CA GLU A 149 -16.49 -8.18 -4.25
C GLU A 149 -15.66 -9.44 -3.96
N ILE A 150 -16.32 -10.58 -3.69
CA ILE A 150 -15.63 -11.88 -3.55
C ILE A 150 -14.88 -12.23 -4.83
N ALA A 151 -15.52 -12.07 -5.99
CA ALA A 151 -14.90 -12.35 -7.28
C ALA A 151 -13.70 -11.44 -7.55
N LYS A 152 -13.84 -10.13 -7.28
CA LYS A 152 -12.81 -9.10 -7.41
C LYS A 152 -11.54 -9.50 -6.66
N TYR A 153 -11.64 -9.83 -5.38
CA TYR A 153 -10.46 -10.22 -4.59
C TYR A 153 -9.82 -11.52 -5.07
N ARG A 154 -10.61 -12.53 -5.44
CA ARG A 154 -10.07 -13.79 -5.98
C ARG A 154 -9.35 -13.58 -7.32
N ALA A 155 -9.94 -12.76 -8.19
CA ALA A 155 -9.35 -12.41 -9.48
C ALA A 155 -8.06 -11.60 -9.30
N GLY A 156 -8.06 -10.61 -8.41
CA GLY A 156 -6.89 -9.77 -8.09
C GLY A 156 -5.69 -10.60 -7.63
N ARG A 157 -5.90 -11.53 -6.67
CA ARG A 157 -4.84 -12.44 -6.21
C ARG A 157 -4.22 -13.24 -7.35
N ARG A 158 -5.05 -13.82 -8.22
CA ARG A 158 -4.59 -14.61 -9.36
C ARG A 158 -3.84 -13.74 -10.37
N ARG A 159 -4.39 -12.58 -10.73
CA ARG A 159 -3.77 -11.68 -11.72
C ARG A 159 -2.45 -11.12 -11.24
N TRP A 160 -2.35 -10.69 -9.97
CA TRP A 160 -1.08 -10.22 -9.41
C TRP A 160 0.00 -11.31 -9.43
N ALA A 161 -0.33 -12.52 -8.99
CA ALA A 161 0.62 -13.63 -9.01
C ALA A 161 1.10 -13.95 -10.44
N THR A 162 0.20 -13.94 -11.42
CA THR A 162 0.55 -14.10 -12.84
C THR A 162 1.48 -12.98 -13.32
N ILE A 163 1.11 -11.71 -13.09
CA ILE A 163 1.90 -10.54 -13.50
C ILE A 163 3.31 -10.63 -12.92
N VAL A 164 3.42 -10.84 -11.61
CA VAL A 164 4.72 -10.80 -10.92
C VAL A 164 5.65 -11.94 -11.37
N ARG A 165 5.09 -13.12 -11.69
CA ARG A 165 5.87 -14.25 -12.20
C ARG A 165 6.25 -14.12 -13.66
N GLU A 166 5.29 -13.77 -14.52
CA GLU A 166 5.50 -13.76 -15.96
C GLU A 166 6.29 -12.52 -16.42
N ARG A 167 6.01 -11.35 -15.83
CA ARG A 167 6.65 -10.08 -16.23
C ARG A 167 8.02 -9.87 -15.58
N TYR A 168 8.13 -10.18 -14.28
CA TYR A 168 9.35 -9.89 -13.51
C TYR A 168 10.17 -11.14 -13.14
N GLY A 169 9.67 -12.34 -13.47
CA GLY A 169 10.40 -13.59 -13.20
C GLY A 169 10.50 -13.95 -11.72
N ALA A 170 9.55 -13.50 -10.89
CA ALA A 170 9.58 -13.75 -9.45
C ALA A 170 9.63 -15.25 -9.11
N LYS A 171 10.61 -15.61 -8.28
CA LYS A 171 10.91 -17.01 -7.94
C LYS A 171 10.25 -17.44 -6.64
N THR A 172 9.96 -16.51 -5.74
CA THR A 172 9.38 -16.83 -4.43
C THR A 172 7.86 -16.64 -4.40
N ASP A 173 7.18 -17.46 -3.59
CA ASP A 173 5.75 -17.28 -3.35
C ASP A 173 5.46 -15.95 -2.65
N LYS A 174 6.35 -15.52 -1.75
CA LYS A 174 6.22 -14.26 -1.00
C LYS A 174 6.12 -13.05 -1.92
N ALA A 175 6.95 -12.99 -2.98
CA ALA A 175 6.90 -11.90 -3.95
C ALA A 175 5.58 -11.86 -4.74
N ALA A 176 4.97 -13.03 -4.98
CA ALA A 176 3.71 -13.17 -5.70
C ALA A 176 2.46 -13.02 -4.82
N MET A 177 2.61 -12.83 -3.49
CA MET A 177 1.46 -12.70 -2.60
C MET A 177 0.75 -11.36 -2.76
N PHE A 178 -0.54 -11.41 -3.05
CA PHE A 178 -1.43 -10.25 -3.04
C PHE A 178 -2.07 -10.10 -1.65
N ARG A 179 -1.33 -9.46 -0.73
CA ARG A 179 -1.75 -9.21 0.66
C ARG A 179 -2.48 -7.88 0.71
N PHE A 180 -3.68 -7.84 1.29
CA PHE A 180 -4.46 -6.62 1.31
C PHE A 180 -5.27 -6.46 2.60
N GLY A 181 -5.48 -5.21 2.99
CA GLY A 181 -6.52 -4.84 3.93
C GLY A 181 -7.79 -4.45 3.19
N CYS A 182 -8.95 -4.70 3.79
CA CYS A 182 -10.21 -4.15 3.31
C CYS A 182 -11.00 -3.53 4.46
N VAL A 183 -11.79 -2.52 4.14
CA VAL A 183 -12.79 -1.93 5.04
C VAL A 183 -14.07 -1.70 4.26
N SER A 184 -15.22 -1.66 4.94
CA SER A 184 -16.48 -1.32 4.29
C SER A 184 -16.39 0.09 3.70
N GLY A 185 -16.84 0.26 2.45
CA GLY A 185 -16.79 1.55 1.75
C GLY A 185 -17.68 2.58 2.43
N GLY A 186 -17.14 3.76 2.74
CA GLY A 186 -17.92 4.82 3.39
C GLY A 186 -19.11 5.29 2.55
N ALA A 187 -18.95 5.28 1.22
CA ALA A 187 -19.99 5.66 0.28
C ALA A 187 -21.23 4.74 0.28
N SER A 188 -21.15 3.52 0.84
CA SER A 188 -22.32 2.65 0.96
C SER A 188 -23.17 2.94 2.19
N LEU A 189 -22.71 3.81 3.10
CA LEU A 189 -23.41 4.13 4.34
C LEU A 189 -24.48 5.20 4.10
N TYR A 190 -25.65 5.01 4.70
CA TYR A 190 -26.75 5.97 4.64
C TYR A 190 -26.89 6.74 5.95
N ALA A 191 -27.05 8.07 5.85
CA ALA A 191 -27.35 8.91 7.01
C ALA A 191 -28.79 8.73 7.52
N PRO A 192 -29.83 8.71 6.65
CA PRO A 192 -31.17 8.31 7.07
C PRO A 192 -31.18 6.84 7.49
N GLN A 193 -31.89 6.52 8.57
CA GLN A 193 -32.01 5.15 9.09
C GLN A 193 -30.64 4.48 9.32
N ALA A 194 -29.68 5.21 9.89
CA ALA A 194 -28.28 4.78 10.05
C ALA A 194 -28.07 3.42 10.75
N GLN A 195 -29.06 2.92 11.51
CA GLN A 195 -29.02 1.57 12.08
C GLN A 195 -28.97 0.47 10.99
N ASN A 196 -29.46 0.76 9.78
CA ASN A 196 -29.34 -0.16 8.63
C ASN A 196 -27.88 -0.40 8.24
N ASN A 197 -26.95 0.50 8.55
CA ASN A 197 -25.52 0.34 8.25
C ASN A 197 -24.85 -0.76 9.10
N LEU A 198 -25.54 -1.27 10.14
CA LEU A 198 -25.06 -2.42 10.92
C LEU A 198 -25.24 -3.75 10.17
N VAL A 199 -26.18 -3.81 9.22
CA VAL A 199 -26.48 -4.97 8.38
C VAL A 199 -25.58 -4.95 7.16
#